data_AF-A4AHT4-F1
#
_entry.id   AF-A4AHT4-F1
#
_cell.length_a   1.000
_cell.length_b   1.000
_cell.length_c   1.000
_cell.angle_alpha   90.00
_cell.angle_beta   90.00
_cell.angle_gamma   90.00
#
_symmetry.space_group_name_H-M   'P 1'
#
loop_
_entity.id
_entity.type
_entity.pdbx_description
1 polymer ?
#
loop_
_entity_poly.entity_id
_entity_poly.type
_entity_poly.pdbx_seq_one_letter_code
_entity_poly.pdbx_strand_id
1 'polypeptide(L)'
;MTSNDKRTPEVAPLSGSKAALAAKPGQTGIDPRGPRFGAGITTVLLLTVIGLGLDAAAALPATIAERASQPAFLLFSLIAVLFAWGAFAGIQRHPYGLIFKAVIRPRLSAPSHQEDPRPPTFSQGVGFVITVIGIVLHLAAVPYALVIFAGMAFIAAFLNSVFDYCLGCQLYVLLARAGLVGRARSAA
;
A
#
# COMPACT_ATOMS: atom_id res chain seq x y z
N MET A 1 6.57 -36.57 -39.27
CA MET A 1 7.25 -35.82 -38.19
C MET A 1 7.10 -34.33 -38.47
N THR A 2 6.04 -33.70 -38.00
CA THR A 2 5.91 -32.23 -38.03
C THR A 2 6.04 -31.72 -36.61
N SER A 3 7.09 -30.92 -36.41
CA SER A 3 7.50 -30.31 -35.16
C SER A 3 6.36 -29.45 -34.60
N ASN A 4 5.97 -29.72 -33.36
CA ASN A 4 4.97 -28.97 -32.63
C ASN A 4 5.67 -27.74 -32.00
N ASP A 5 5.73 -26.65 -32.75
CA ASP A 5 6.23 -25.36 -32.29
C ASP A 5 5.25 -24.75 -31.27
N LYS A 6 5.46 -25.09 -29.99
CA LYS A 6 4.80 -24.42 -28.86
C LYS A 6 5.39 -23.02 -28.75
N ARG A 7 4.83 -22.08 -29.49
CA ARG A 7 5.00 -20.63 -29.24
C ARG A 7 4.61 -20.35 -27.80
N THR A 8 5.60 -20.16 -26.92
CA THR A 8 5.39 -19.55 -25.62
C THR A 8 4.76 -18.18 -25.89
N PRO A 9 3.65 -17.81 -25.23
CA PRO A 9 3.05 -16.51 -25.44
C PRO A 9 4.10 -15.44 -25.13
N GLU A 10 4.47 -14.66 -26.15
CA GLU A 10 5.43 -13.57 -26.02
C GLU A 10 4.82 -12.52 -25.10
N VAL A 11 5.28 -12.49 -23.85
CA VAL A 11 4.83 -11.53 -22.86
C VAL A 11 5.40 -10.18 -23.28
N ALA A 12 4.53 -9.23 -23.63
CA ALA A 12 4.94 -7.88 -23.99
C ALA A 12 5.91 -7.30 -22.94
N PRO A 13 6.99 -6.62 -23.35
CA PRO A 13 8.01 -6.13 -22.44
C PRO A 13 7.42 -5.17 -21.41
N LEU A 14 7.78 -5.37 -20.14
CA LEU A 14 7.37 -4.48 -19.05
C LEU A 14 7.93 -3.08 -19.28
N SER A 15 7.13 -2.05 -19.02
CA SER A 15 7.63 -0.67 -18.92
C SER A 15 8.82 -0.60 -17.96
N GLY A 16 9.80 0.27 -18.25
CA GLY A 16 11.04 0.39 -17.46
C GLY A 16 10.80 0.60 -15.96
N SER A 17 9.72 1.28 -15.57
CA SER A 17 9.35 1.46 -14.15
C SER A 17 8.83 0.17 -13.51
N LYS A 18 8.13 -0.68 -14.26
CA LYS A 18 7.64 -1.98 -13.77
C LYS A 18 8.75 -3.02 -13.72
N ALA A 19 9.67 -3.00 -14.68
CA ALA A 19 10.85 -3.86 -14.67
C ALA A 19 11.71 -3.65 -13.41
N ALA A 20 11.81 -2.41 -12.92
CA ALA A 20 12.55 -2.09 -11.69
C ALA A 20 11.90 -2.64 -10.40
N LEU A 21 10.63 -3.02 -10.45
CA LEU A 21 9.88 -3.59 -9.33
C LEU A 21 9.75 -5.12 -9.41
N ALA A 22 10.18 -5.74 -10.51
CA ALA A 22 10.09 -7.19 -10.67
C ALA A 22 11.00 -7.93 -9.67
N ALA A 23 10.54 -9.08 -9.19
CA ALA A 23 11.34 -9.96 -8.34
C ALA A 23 12.55 -10.51 -9.12
N LYS A 24 13.71 -10.59 -8.44
CA LYS A 24 14.93 -11.16 -9.04
C LYS A 24 14.84 -12.69 -9.16
N PRO A 25 15.59 -13.33 -10.08
CA PRO A 25 15.70 -14.78 -10.12
C PRO A 25 16.11 -15.36 -8.75
N GLY A 26 15.39 -16.38 -8.29
CA GLY A 26 15.62 -16.99 -6.97
C GLY A 26 15.03 -16.24 -5.77
N GLN A 27 14.43 -15.05 -5.97
CA GLN A 27 13.72 -14.33 -4.92
C GLN A 27 12.23 -14.73 -4.89
N THR A 28 11.69 -14.96 -3.69
CA THR A 28 10.25 -15.20 -3.51
C THR A 28 9.47 -13.91 -3.77
N GLY A 29 8.84 -13.80 -4.94
CA GLY A 29 8.04 -12.65 -5.33
C GLY A 29 6.61 -12.70 -4.79
N ILE A 30 5.84 -11.66 -5.10
CA ILE A 30 4.40 -11.58 -4.82
C ILE A 30 3.60 -11.35 -6.10
N ASP A 31 2.33 -11.73 -6.09
CA ASP A 31 1.41 -11.38 -7.18
C ASP A 31 1.09 -9.88 -7.11
N PRO A 32 1.39 -9.08 -8.15
CA PRO A 32 1.14 -7.63 -8.15
C PRO A 32 -0.32 -7.26 -7.91
N ARG A 33 -1.25 -8.18 -8.22
CA ARG A 33 -2.70 -7.97 -8.02
C ARG A 33 -3.09 -7.97 -6.55
N GLY A 34 -2.30 -8.58 -5.67
CA GLY A 34 -2.55 -8.61 -4.22
C GLY A 34 -2.48 -7.22 -3.57
N PRO A 35 -1.37 -6.49 -3.69
CA PRO A 35 -1.27 -5.10 -3.23
C PRO A 35 -2.36 -4.18 -3.80
N ARG A 36 -2.72 -4.35 -5.08
CA ARG A 36 -3.79 -3.56 -5.73
C ARG A 36 -5.16 -3.83 -5.12
N PHE A 37 -5.47 -5.09 -4.83
CA PHE A 37 -6.70 -5.47 -4.14
C PHE A 37 -6.78 -4.82 -2.76
N GLY A 38 -5.71 -4.91 -1.97
CA GLY A 38 -5.63 -4.26 -0.67
C GLY A 38 -5.77 -2.73 -0.76
N ALA A 39 -5.19 -2.11 -1.80
CA ALA A 39 -5.34 -0.68 -2.05
C ALA A 39 -6.77 -0.29 -2.42
N GLY A 40 -7.52 -1.14 -3.12
CA GLY A 40 -8.94 -0.92 -3.40
C GLY A 40 -9.78 -0.86 -2.12
N ILE A 41 -9.57 -1.81 -1.20
CA ILE A 41 -10.21 -1.77 0.13
C ILE A 41 -9.82 -0.49 0.87
N THR A 42 -8.52 -0.20 0.93
CA THR A 42 -7.99 0.96 1.66
C THR A 42 -8.53 2.28 1.10
N THR A 43 -8.72 2.38 -0.22
CA THR A 43 -9.33 3.54 -0.88
C THR A 43 -10.74 3.80 -0.36
N VAL A 44 -11.59 2.75 -0.30
CA VAL A 44 -12.96 2.87 0.22
C VAL A 44 -12.94 3.31 1.69
N LEU A 45 -12.11 2.65 2.51
CA LEU A 45 -12.02 2.99 3.94
C LEU A 45 -11.55 4.44 4.16
N LEU A 46 -10.55 4.91 3.40
CA LEU A 46 -10.06 6.28 3.50
C LEU A 46 -11.09 7.30 3.00
N LEU A 47 -11.87 6.98 1.98
CA LEU A 47 -12.97 7.83 1.54
C LEU A 47 -14.06 7.94 2.63
N THR A 48 -14.36 6.83 3.31
CA THR A 48 -15.25 6.83 4.49
C THR A 48 -14.69 7.69 5.62
N VAL A 49 -13.38 7.60 5.90
CA VAL A 49 -12.70 8.47 6.88
C VAL A 49 -12.88 9.95 6.51
N ILE A 50 -12.68 10.31 5.24
CA ILE A 50 -12.81 11.68 4.75
C ILE A 50 -14.26 12.17 4.92
N GLY A 51 -15.24 11.38 4.50
CA GLY A 51 -16.66 11.73 4.65
C GLY A 51 -17.04 11.99 6.11
N LEU A 52 -16.73 11.04 7.00
CA LEU A 52 -16.99 11.17 8.44
C LEU A 52 -16.19 12.32 9.09
N GLY A 53 -14.98 12.58 8.59
CA GLY A 53 -14.08 13.59 9.13
C GLY A 53 -14.44 15.01 8.71
N LEU A 54 -15.02 15.20 7.52
CA LEU A 54 -15.44 16.52 7.04
C LEU A 54 -16.58 17.10 7.87
N ASP A 55 -17.57 16.27 8.23
CA ASP A 55 -18.69 16.67 9.07
C ASP A 55 -18.23 17.13 10.47
N ALA A 56 -17.18 16.52 10.99
CA ALA A 56 -16.61 16.83 12.31
C ALA A 56 -15.50 17.90 12.29
N ALA A 57 -15.00 18.29 11.13
CA ALA A 57 -13.81 19.15 11.02
C ALA A 57 -14.08 20.63 11.34
N ALA A 58 -15.33 21.09 11.25
CA ALA A 58 -15.69 22.50 11.49
C ALA A 58 -15.73 22.87 12.97
N ALA A 59 -15.96 21.91 13.87
CA ALA A 59 -16.00 22.13 15.31
C ALA A 59 -15.40 20.92 16.04
N LEU A 60 -14.08 20.96 16.27
CA LEU A 60 -13.39 19.90 16.99
C LEU A 60 -13.83 19.88 18.47
N PRO A 61 -14.09 18.69 19.04
CA PRO A 61 -14.35 18.55 20.47
C PRO A 61 -13.19 19.09 21.32
N ALA A 62 -13.52 19.60 22.51
CA ALA A 62 -12.55 20.26 23.39
C ALA A 62 -11.56 19.24 23.99
N THR A 63 -12.02 18.02 24.30
CA THR A 63 -11.20 17.04 25.03
C THR A 63 -10.52 16.03 24.09
N ILE A 64 -9.38 15.50 24.54
CA ILE A 64 -8.66 14.42 23.84
C ILE A 64 -9.54 13.16 23.74
N ALA A 65 -10.29 12.84 24.79
CA ALA A 65 -11.15 11.66 24.85
C ALA A 65 -12.25 11.70 23.78
N GLU A 66 -12.92 12.84 23.62
CA GLU A 66 -13.96 13.01 22.59
C GLU A 66 -13.36 12.89 21.19
N ARG A 67 -12.21 13.53 20.92
CA ARG A 67 -11.49 13.41 19.64
C ARG A 67 -11.10 11.96 19.34
N ALA A 68 -10.58 11.24 20.33
CA ALA A 68 -10.18 9.84 20.19
C ALA A 68 -11.38 8.88 20.01
N SER A 69 -12.58 9.27 20.44
CA SER A 69 -13.81 8.48 20.24
C SER A 69 -14.51 8.71 18.90
N GLN A 70 -14.04 9.65 18.07
CA GLN A 70 -14.70 9.95 16.81
C GLN A 70 -14.65 8.74 15.85
N PRO A 71 -15.75 8.40 15.15
CA PRO A 71 -15.76 7.28 14.20
C PRO A 71 -14.68 7.39 13.12
N ALA A 72 -14.45 8.59 12.57
CA ALA A 72 -13.39 8.85 11.61
C ALA A 72 -12.00 8.56 12.20
N PHE A 73 -11.77 8.96 13.45
CA PHE A 73 -10.51 8.72 14.15
C PHE A 73 -10.26 7.23 14.41
N LEU A 74 -11.27 6.50 14.87
CA LEU A 74 -11.17 5.06 15.13
C LEU A 74 -10.87 4.29 13.83
N LEU A 75 -11.58 4.61 12.74
CA LEU A 75 -11.34 3.98 11.45
C LEU A 75 -9.95 4.33 10.88
N PHE A 76 -9.51 5.59 10.97
CA PHE A 76 -8.19 5.99 10.52
C PHE A 76 -7.07 5.33 11.33
N SER A 77 -7.29 5.16 12.64
CA SER A 77 -6.37 4.43 13.53
C SER A 77 -6.28 2.95 13.17
N LEU A 78 -7.40 2.31 12.82
CA LEU A 78 -7.38 0.93 12.31
C LEU A 78 -6.57 0.82 11.00
N ILE A 79 -6.73 1.77 10.08
CA ILE A 79 -5.95 1.82 8.85
C ILE A 79 -4.45 2.00 9.15
N ALA A 80 -4.10 2.84 10.13
CA ALA A 80 -2.72 2.98 10.59
C ALA A 80 -2.14 1.67 11.12
N VAL A 81 -2.91 0.89 11.89
CA VAL A 81 -2.50 -0.44 12.35
C VAL A 81 -2.28 -1.41 11.19
N LEU A 82 -3.12 -1.37 10.16
CA LEU A 82 -2.93 -2.19 8.96
C LEU A 82 -1.66 -1.80 8.19
N PHE A 83 -1.40 -0.50 8.02
CA PHE A 83 -0.14 -0.02 7.45
C PHE A 83 1.06 -0.46 8.29
N ALA A 84 0.97 -0.36 9.62
CA ALA A 84 2.01 -0.83 10.53
C ALA A 84 2.27 -2.34 10.34
N TRP A 85 1.21 -3.15 10.25
CA TRP A 85 1.33 -4.58 10.00
C TRP A 85 2.08 -4.85 8.70
N GLY A 86 1.70 -4.16 7.61
CA GLY A 86 2.36 -4.28 6.32
C GLY A 86 3.83 -3.86 6.37
N ALA A 87 4.16 -2.80 7.13
CA ALA A 87 5.50 -2.26 7.26
C ALA A 87 6.44 -3.18 8.05
N PHE A 88 5.96 -3.73 9.18
CA PHE A 88 6.80 -4.47 10.13
C PHE A 88 6.74 -5.99 9.93
N ALA A 89 5.56 -6.56 9.67
CA ALA A 89 5.42 -8.00 9.42
C ALA A 89 5.72 -8.38 7.95
N GLY A 90 5.77 -7.37 7.07
CA GLY A 90 6.02 -7.50 5.64
C GLY A 90 4.73 -7.69 4.83
N ILE A 91 4.74 -7.23 3.58
CA ILE A 91 3.55 -7.22 2.71
C ILE A 91 2.98 -8.63 2.47
N GLN A 92 3.81 -9.67 2.49
CA GLN A 92 3.40 -11.06 2.29
C GLN A 92 2.48 -11.59 3.40
N ARG A 93 2.57 -11.02 4.60
CA ARG A 93 1.75 -11.40 5.77
C ARG A 93 0.60 -10.44 6.02
N HIS A 94 0.40 -9.45 5.14
CA HIS A 94 -0.65 -8.46 5.30
C HIS A 94 -2.04 -9.13 5.19
N PRO A 95 -3.01 -8.80 6.08
CA PRO A 95 -4.32 -9.45 6.11
C PRO A 95 -5.04 -9.43 4.76
N TYR A 96 -5.03 -8.28 4.06
CA TYR A 96 -5.63 -8.19 2.73
C TYR A 96 -4.95 -9.10 1.69
N GLY A 97 -3.63 -9.29 1.79
CA GLY A 97 -2.88 -10.18 0.92
C GLY A 97 -3.23 -11.65 1.16
N LEU A 98 -3.46 -12.03 2.41
CA LEU A 98 -3.93 -13.37 2.78
C LEU A 98 -5.34 -13.63 2.24
N ILE A 99 -6.25 -12.66 2.38
CA ILE A 99 -7.62 -12.74 1.82
C ILE A 99 -7.55 -12.87 0.29
N PHE A 100 -6.75 -12.02 -0.39
CA PHE A 100 -6.55 -12.11 -1.83
C PHE A 100 -6.06 -13.49 -2.24
N LYS A 101 -5.03 -14.01 -1.55
CA LYS A 101 -4.43 -15.32 -1.86
C LYS A 101 -5.43 -16.47 -1.66
N ALA A 102 -6.27 -16.40 -0.64
CA ALA A 102 -7.24 -17.45 -0.32
C ALA A 102 -8.48 -17.41 -1.23
N VAL A 103 -9.02 -16.22 -1.52
CA VAL A 103 -10.36 -16.09 -2.12
C VAL A 103 -10.30 -15.70 -3.61
N ILE A 104 -9.36 -14.84 -3.99
CA ILE A 104 -9.34 -14.22 -5.33
C ILE A 104 -8.32 -14.89 -6.23
N ARG A 105 -7.09 -15.10 -5.74
CA ARG A 105 -5.99 -15.68 -6.52
C ARG A 105 -6.32 -17.01 -7.18
N PRO A 106 -7.04 -17.97 -6.56
CA PRO A 106 -7.38 -19.25 -7.19
C PRO A 106 -8.29 -19.11 -8.41
N ARG A 107 -9.02 -18.00 -8.54
CA ARG A 107 -9.94 -17.71 -9.64
C ARG A 107 -9.27 -17.00 -10.82
N LEU A 108 -7.97 -16.73 -10.71
CA LEU A 108 -7.21 -15.96 -11.70
C LEU A 108 -6.13 -16.82 -12.37
N SER A 109 -5.86 -16.54 -13.64
CA SER A 109 -4.68 -17.09 -14.34
C SER A 109 -3.37 -16.67 -13.65
N ALA A 110 -2.29 -17.37 -14.00
CA ALA A 110 -0.94 -17.02 -13.54
C ALA A 110 -0.62 -15.54 -13.84
N PRO A 111 0.02 -14.81 -12.90
CA PRO A 111 0.43 -13.43 -13.17
C PRO A 111 1.52 -13.42 -14.24
N SER A 112 1.59 -12.35 -15.03
CA SER A 112 2.62 -12.19 -16.08
C SER A 112 4.03 -12.05 -15.52
N HIS A 113 4.16 -11.57 -14.29
CA HIS A 113 5.41 -11.45 -13.55
C HIS A 113 5.12 -11.49 -12.05
N GLN A 114 6.17 -11.67 -11.25
CA GLN A 114 6.11 -11.46 -9.81
C GLN A 114 6.81 -10.16 -9.43
N GLU A 115 6.25 -9.47 -8.45
CA GLU A 115 6.81 -8.22 -7.90
C GLU A 115 7.70 -8.52 -6.71
N ASP A 116 8.75 -7.73 -6.53
CA ASP A 116 9.58 -7.74 -5.33
C ASP A 116 8.74 -7.31 -4.10
N PRO A 117 8.71 -8.08 -3.00
CA PRO A 117 7.98 -7.68 -1.80
C PRO A 117 8.56 -6.46 -1.05
N ARG A 118 9.82 -6.04 -1.30
CA ARG A 118 10.48 -4.96 -0.56
C ARG A 118 9.87 -3.58 -0.82
N PRO A 119 9.71 -3.10 -2.07
CA PRO A 119 9.10 -1.80 -2.34
C PRO A 119 7.66 -1.66 -1.80
N PRO A 120 6.76 -2.65 -1.96
CA PRO A 120 5.43 -2.59 -1.36
C PRO A 120 5.48 -2.56 0.18
N THR A 121 6.39 -3.30 0.81
CA THR A 121 6.58 -3.25 2.29
C THR A 121 7.05 -1.85 2.74
N PHE A 122 7.99 -1.24 2.01
CA PHE A 122 8.39 0.15 2.26
C PHE A 122 7.20 1.13 2.11
N SER A 123 6.38 0.94 1.07
CA SER A 123 5.19 1.78 0.86
C SER A 123 4.19 1.70 2.01
N GLN A 124 4.06 0.54 2.67
CA GLN A 124 3.24 0.40 3.89
C GLN A 124 3.82 1.24 5.04
N GLY A 125 5.14 1.28 5.17
CA GLY A 125 5.83 2.15 6.14
C GLY A 125 5.58 3.63 5.90
N VAL A 126 5.62 4.08 4.64
CA VAL A 126 5.27 5.48 4.28
C VAL A 126 3.81 5.78 4.65
N GLY A 127 2.88 4.87 4.33
CA GLY A 127 1.48 4.99 4.72
C GLY A 127 1.31 5.10 6.23
N PHE A 128 2.03 4.28 7.01
CA PHE A 128 2.01 4.32 8.47
C PHE A 128 2.50 5.67 9.03
N VAL A 129 3.60 6.21 8.50
CA VAL A 129 4.10 7.53 8.93
C VAL A 129 3.08 8.63 8.66
N ILE A 130 2.49 8.63 7.45
CA ILE A 130 1.44 9.59 7.07
C ILE A 130 0.26 9.51 8.03
N THR A 131 -0.26 8.30 8.30
CA THR A 131 -1.45 8.16 9.15
C THR A 131 -1.17 8.51 10.61
N VAL A 132 0.00 8.14 11.15
CA VAL A 132 0.41 8.50 12.51
C VAL A 132 0.52 10.01 12.70
N ILE A 133 1.10 10.73 11.73
CA ILE A 133 1.15 12.20 11.81
C ILE A 133 -0.27 12.78 11.85
N GLY A 134 -1.17 12.30 10.99
CA GLY A 134 -2.58 12.73 11.00
C GLY A 134 -3.28 12.46 12.34
N ILE A 135 -3.05 11.30 12.94
CA ILE A 135 -3.57 10.92 14.27
C ILE A 135 -3.07 11.88 15.35
N VAL A 136 -1.75 12.11 15.42
CA VAL A 136 -1.12 12.98 16.43
C VAL A 136 -1.64 14.41 16.31
N LEU A 137 -1.70 14.95 15.10
CA LEU A 137 -2.20 16.30 14.86
C LEU A 137 -3.69 16.44 15.17
N HIS A 138 -4.50 15.44 14.85
CA HIS A 138 -5.92 15.44 15.23
C HIS A 138 -6.10 15.44 16.76
N LEU A 139 -5.34 14.61 17.49
CA LEU A 139 -5.37 14.61 18.96
C LEU A 139 -4.88 15.93 19.55
N ALA A 140 -3.93 16.61 18.89
CA ALA A 140 -3.49 17.97 19.21
C ALA A 140 -4.48 19.08 18.80
N ALA A 141 -5.70 18.70 18.38
CA ALA A 141 -6.78 19.60 17.97
C ALA A 141 -6.45 20.48 16.75
N VAL A 142 -5.57 20.02 15.85
CA VAL A 142 -5.30 20.71 14.59
C VAL A 142 -6.49 20.52 13.63
N PRO A 143 -7.16 21.60 13.19
CA PRO A 143 -8.29 21.51 12.27
C PRO A 143 -7.91 20.80 10.96
N TYR A 144 -8.84 20.00 10.43
CA TYR A 144 -8.70 19.25 9.17
C TYR A 144 -7.53 18.26 9.08
N ALA A 145 -6.70 18.09 10.12
CA ALA A 145 -5.54 17.21 10.06
C ALA A 145 -5.91 15.79 9.61
N LEU A 146 -6.93 15.19 10.23
CA LEU A 146 -7.36 13.84 9.89
C LEU A 146 -7.79 13.70 8.43
N VAL A 147 -8.53 14.70 7.91
CA VAL A 147 -9.02 14.73 6.53
C VAL A 147 -7.86 14.91 5.53
N ILE A 148 -6.93 15.82 5.80
CA ILE A 148 -5.79 16.09 4.93
C ILE A 148 -4.90 14.84 4.81
N PHE A 149 -4.54 14.23 5.93
CA PHE A 149 -3.68 13.04 5.92
C PHE A 149 -4.40 11.81 5.36
N ALA A 150 -5.70 11.65 5.62
CA ALA A 150 -6.51 10.64 4.94
C ALA A 150 -6.58 10.88 3.42
N GLY A 151 -6.68 12.14 2.98
CA GLY A 151 -6.66 12.54 1.57
C GLY A 151 -5.36 12.18 0.86
N MET A 152 -4.21 12.43 1.48
CA MET A 152 -2.91 12.03 0.93
C MET A 152 -2.81 10.51 0.77
N ALA A 153 -3.20 9.76 1.82
CA ALA A 153 -3.23 8.30 1.78
C ALA A 153 -4.23 7.78 0.74
N PHE A 154 -5.37 8.45 0.57
CA PHE A 154 -6.42 8.10 -0.38
C PHE A 154 -5.90 8.20 -1.81
N ILE A 155 -5.24 9.32 -2.15
CA ILE A 155 -4.66 9.50 -3.49
C ILE A 155 -3.67 8.38 -3.79
N ALA A 156 -2.77 8.07 -2.86
CA ALA A 156 -1.78 7.00 -3.03
C ALA A 156 -2.45 5.62 -3.21
N ALA A 157 -3.47 5.30 -2.40
CA ALA A 157 -4.19 4.03 -2.49
C ALA A 157 -5.03 3.92 -3.77
N PHE A 158 -5.71 5.00 -4.16
CA PHE A 158 -6.55 5.07 -5.35
C PHE A 158 -5.73 4.87 -6.62
N LEU A 159 -4.59 5.55 -6.73
CA LEU A 159 -3.67 5.39 -7.87
C LEU A 159 -3.17 3.95 -8.01
N ASN A 160 -2.84 3.32 -6.88
CA ASN A 160 -2.40 1.91 -6.87
C ASN A 160 -3.54 0.96 -7.25
N SER A 161 -4.77 1.24 -6.81
CA SER A 161 -5.93 0.40 -7.10
C SER A 161 -6.34 0.46 -8.57
N VAL A 162 -6.51 1.67 -9.12
CA VAL A 162 -7.10 1.90 -10.45
C VAL A 162 -6.04 1.87 -11.56
N PHE A 163 -4.93 2.58 -11.37
CA PHE A 163 -3.91 2.77 -12.41
C PHE A 163 -2.70 1.85 -12.29
N ASP A 164 -2.68 0.94 -11.31
CA ASP A 164 -1.52 0.07 -11.06
C ASP A 164 -0.25 0.88 -10.77
N TYR A 165 -0.43 2.04 -10.12
CA TYR A 165 0.65 2.99 -9.82
C TYR A 165 0.84 3.16 -8.31
N CYS A 166 1.81 2.42 -7.77
CA CYS A 166 2.23 2.53 -6.38
C CYS A 166 3.29 3.64 -6.21
N LEU A 167 2.87 4.84 -5.77
CA LEU A 167 3.76 5.99 -5.55
C LEU A 167 4.92 5.66 -4.58
N GLY A 168 4.65 4.96 -3.48
CA GLY A 168 5.67 4.56 -2.51
C GLY A 168 6.69 3.56 -3.08
N CYS A 169 6.26 2.70 -3.99
CA CYS A 169 7.15 1.75 -4.67
C CYS A 169 8.10 2.48 -5.64
N GLN A 170 7.62 3.51 -6.34
CA GLN A 170 8.46 4.35 -7.19
C GLN A 170 9.47 5.16 -6.36
N LEU A 171 9.04 5.71 -5.22
CA LEU A 171 9.93 6.38 -4.28
C LEU A 171 11.04 5.43 -3.79
N TYR A 172 10.71 4.19 -3.45
CA TYR A 172 11.72 3.18 -3.07
C TYR A 172 12.78 2.98 -4.15
N VAL A 173 12.36 2.81 -5.41
CA VAL A 173 13.31 2.63 -6.53
C VAL A 173 14.21 3.84 -6.71
N LEU A 174 13.66 5.06 -6.60
CA LEU A 174 14.45 6.28 -6.67
C LEU A 174 15.48 6.36 -5.55
N LEU A 175 15.08 6.08 -4.31
CA LEU A 175 15.97 6.05 -3.16
C LEU A 175 17.02 4.94 -3.28
N ALA A 176 16.66 3.78 -3.85
CA ALA A 176 17.58 2.67 -4.06
C ALA A 176 18.65 3.01 -5.11
N ARG A 177 18.25 3.68 -6.20
CA ARG A 177 19.17 4.22 -7.22
C ARG A 177 20.09 5.29 -6.65
N ALA A 178 19.59 6.11 -5.72
CA ALA A 178 20.39 7.08 -4.99
C ALA A 178 21.28 6.45 -3.89
N GLY A 179 21.18 5.14 -3.65
CA GLY A 179 21.97 4.42 -2.64
C GLY A 179 21.53 4.63 -1.19
N LEU A 180 20.37 5.23 -0.96
CA LEU A 180 19.82 5.55 0.37
C LEU A 180 19.09 4.35 1.00
N VAL A 181 18.57 3.44 0.18
CA VAL A 181 17.88 2.20 0.62
C VAL A 181 18.36 1.01 -0.19
N GLY A 182 18.25 -0.21 0.33
CA GLY A 182 18.55 -1.44 -0.43
C GLY A 182 19.98 -1.97 -0.31
N ARG A 183 20.90 -1.31 0.41
CA ARG A 183 22.10 -1.97 0.93
C ARG A 183 21.72 -2.82 2.14
N ALA A 184 21.18 -4.01 1.89
CA ALA A 184 21.42 -5.08 2.86
C ALA A 184 22.94 -5.25 2.90
N ARG A 185 23.56 -5.02 4.06
CA ARG A 185 24.92 -5.50 4.34
C ARG A 185 24.93 -6.96 3.89
N SER A 186 25.73 -7.31 2.88
CA SER A 186 26.17 -8.68 2.72
C SER A 186 26.79 -9.06 4.06
N ALA A 187 26.10 -9.90 4.83
CA ALA A 187 26.68 -10.48 6.02
C ALA A 187 27.91 -11.26 5.57
N ALA A 188 29.05 -10.88 6.13
CA ALA A 188 30.30 -11.62 6.06
C ALA A 188 30.17 -12.94 6.82
#